data_AF-A0A448ZBG8-F1
#
_entry.id   AF-A0A448ZBG8-F1
#
_cell.length_a   1.000
_cell.length_b   1.000
_cell.length_c   1.000
_cell.angle_alpha   90.00
_cell.angle_beta   90.00
_cell.angle_gamma   90.00
#
_symmetry.space_group_name_H-M   'P 1'
#
loop_
_entity.id
_entity.type
_entity.pdbx_description
1 polymer ?
#
loop_
_entity_poly.entity_id
_entity_poly.type
_entity_poly.pdbx_seq_one_letter_code
_entity_poly.pdbx_strand_id
1 'polypeptide(L)'
;MIRFTPALLSLALMMAMMGPLVKAFVLVLPKIGNSHQHCFQELSLSLSLASDAGSELEMGMTPELKRVTDAFASIEQEQVRYKQLLYMAQTTEQVNNMPESSKIQENKVPGCLSTVFVDGEAVYDDEIGDYVINFQGDSDGLMTKGLVALLVRCLSGNTAEAIQKVDPQFIKIARIDQSLTPGRNNGFLNMLQTMKNKATSLDEAVRTSGASPVDGDDAGEDGAAAVVDGDEANGSSTNHAAILAALGALKPSSLTVTDNSPDGEADTRFVVEIVAPAFEGLNVIKRQQLIFMILADVMPEIQDLRIASMFTPEEAENQ
;
A
#
# COMPACT_ATOMS: atom_id res chain seq x y z
N MET A 1 -17.65 30.88 -12.64
CA MET A 1 -18.92 31.11 -11.91
C MET A 1 -20.00 30.16 -12.43
N ILE A 2 -20.12 28.98 -11.84
CA ILE A 2 -21.17 28.01 -12.19
C ILE A 2 -22.42 28.41 -11.39
N ARG A 3 -23.47 28.87 -12.07
CA ARG A 3 -24.76 29.19 -11.46
C ARG A 3 -25.52 27.90 -11.22
N PHE A 4 -25.56 27.44 -9.96
CA PHE A 4 -26.49 26.40 -9.54
C PHE A 4 -27.92 26.95 -9.58
N THR A 5 -28.80 26.25 -10.29
CA THR A 5 -30.22 26.58 -10.33
C THR A 5 -30.88 26.16 -9.00
N PRO A 6 -31.84 26.94 -8.47
CA PRO A 6 -32.46 26.71 -7.16
C PRO A 6 -33.23 25.38 -7.05
N ALA A 7 -33.46 24.67 -8.16
CA ALA A 7 -34.11 23.37 -8.18
C ALA A 7 -33.22 22.22 -7.63
N LEU A 8 -31.90 22.30 -7.82
CA LEU A 8 -30.96 21.26 -7.36
C LEU A 8 -30.70 21.33 -5.84
N LEU A 9 -30.71 22.53 -5.26
CA LEU A 9 -30.56 22.74 -3.83
C LEU A 9 -31.81 22.28 -3.06
N SER A 10 -33.00 22.42 -3.66
CA SER A 10 -34.27 21.99 -3.06
C SER A 10 -34.43 20.48 -3.00
N LEU A 11 -33.84 19.73 -3.94
CA LEU A 11 -33.90 18.27 -3.97
C LEU A 11 -32.95 17.63 -2.95
N ALA A 12 -31.74 18.19 -2.81
CA ALA A 12 -30.76 17.75 -1.81
C ALA A 12 -31.24 18.00 -0.37
N LEU A 13 -31.90 19.14 -0.11
CA LEU A 13 -32.44 19.46 1.22
C LEU A 13 -33.69 18.61 1.56
N MET A 14 -34.53 18.28 0.57
CA MET A 14 -35.64 17.34 0.77
C MET A 14 -35.14 15.91 1.07
N MET A 15 -34.08 15.44 0.39
CA MET A 15 -33.52 14.11 0.65
C MET A 15 -32.84 14.00 2.02
N ALA A 16 -32.16 15.06 2.49
CA ALA A 16 -31.54 15.08 3.82
C ALA A 16 -32.57 15.09 4.98
N MET A 17 -33.75 15.69 4.76
CA MET A 17 -34.80 15.83 5.79
C MET A 17 -35.70 14.59 5.92
N MET A 18 -35.75 13.71 4.91
CA MET A 18 -36.59 12.50 4.93
C MET A 18 -35.89 11.24 5.47
N GLY A 19 -34.56 11.25 5.59
CA GLY A 19 -33.77 10.09 6.05
C GLY A 19 -34.20 9.52 7.43
N PRO A 20 -34.44 10.34 8.46
CA PRO A 20 -34.88 9.83 9.77
C PRO A 20 -36.34 9.36 9.78
N LEU A 21 -37.19 9.90 8.91
CA LEU A 21 -38.63 9.61 8.86
C LEU A 21 -38.95 8.31 8.10
N VAL A 22 -38.15 7.95 7.08
CA VAL A 22 -38.32 6.69 6.34
C VAL A 22 -37.88 5.49 7.18
N LYS A 23 -36.81 5.63 8.00
CA LYS A 23 -36.35 4.59 8.94
C LYS A 23 -37.39 4.26 10.01
N ALA A 24 -38.19 5.24 10.43
CA ALA A 24 -39.28 5.04 11.39
C ALA A 24 -40.51 4.34 10.77
N PHE A 25 -40.68 4.42 9.44
CA PHE A 25 -41.87 3.87 8.76
C PHE A 25 -41.77 2.36 8.47
N VAL A 26 -40.55 1.79 8.41
CA VAL A 26 -40.34 0.35 8.15
C VAL A 26 -40.67 -0.53 9.37
N LEU A 27 -40.77 0.04 10.57
CA LEU A 27 -40.89 -0.73 11.83
C LEU A 27 -42.30 -0.85 12.42
N VAL A 28 -43.35 -0.27 11.81
CA VAL A 28 -44.71 -0.30 12.38
C VAL A 28 -45.81 -0.63 11.35
N LEU A 29 -45.99 -1.95 11.10
CA LEU A 29 -47.23 -2.69 10.76
C LEU A 29 -48.00 -2.35 9.44
N PRO A 30 -49.06 -3.09 9.06
CA PRO A 30 -49.21 -4.53 8.81
C PRO A 30 -49.81 -4.84 7.41
N LYS A 31 -49.87 -6.12 7.01
CA LYS A 31 -50.59 -6.74 5.87
C LYS A 31 -51.38 -5.78 4.93
N ILE A 32 -50.81 -5.48 3.76
CA ILE A 32 -51.54 -4.90 2.61
C ILE A 32 -51.37 -5.86 1.42
N GLY A 33 -52.48 -6.12 0.72
CA GLY A 33 -52.63 -7.18 -0.28
C GLY A 33 -51.77 -7.05 -1.55
N ASN A 34 -51.70 -8.18 -2.27
CA ASN A 34 -50.81 -8.58 -3.39
C ASN A 34 -50.50 -7.58 -4.53
N SER A 35 -51.10 -6.39 -4.60
CA SER A 35 -50.91 -5.48 -5.74
C SER A 35 -49.81 -4.43 -5.55
N HIS A 36 -49.25 -4.27 -4.35
CA HIS A 36 -48.16 -3.30 -4.07
C HIS A 36 -46.81 -3.95 -3.79
N GLN A 37 -46.71 -5.28 -3.85
CA GLN A 37 -45.50 -6.04 -3.53
C GLN A 37 -44.36 -5.77 -4.53
N HIS A 38 -44.68 -5.62 -5.82
CA HIS A 38 -43.68 -5.31 -6.86
C HIS A 38 -43.05 -3.92 -6.71
N CYS A 39 -43.83 -2.92 -6.32
CA CYS A 39 -43.32 -1.56 -6.12
C CYS A 39 -42.43 -1.45 -4.87
N PHE A 40 -42.77 -2.20 -3.80
CA PHE A 40 -41.95 -2.27 -2.60
C PHE A 40 -40.63 -3.02 -2.82
N GLN A 41 -40.63 -4.04 -3.68
CA GLN A 41 -39.43 -4.82 -3.99
C GLN A 41 -38.44 -4.01 -4.82
N GLU A 42 -38.91 -3.26 -5.84
CA GLU A 42 -38.12 -2.30 -6.62
C GLU A 42 -37.53 -1.18 -5.74
N LEU A 43 -38.34 -0.61 -4.83
CA LEU A 43 -37.86 0.40 -3.89
C LEU A 43 -36.82 -0.16 -2.91
N SER A 44 -37.01 -1.40 -2.42
CA SER A 44 -36.03 -2.07 -1.54
C SER A 44 -34.72 -2.41 -2.26
N LEU A 45 -34.79 -2.79 -3.54
CA LEU A 45 -33.62 -3.10 -4.36
C LEU A 45 -32.84 -1.82 -4.67
N SER A 46 -33.55 -0.73 -4.98
CA SER A 46 -32.94 0.59 -5.19
C SER A 46 -32.32 1.15 -3.91
N LEU A 47 -32.90 0.89 -2.74
CA LEU A 47 -32.37 1.32 -1.44
C LEU A 47 -31.20 0.44 -0.98
N SER A 48 -31.21 -0.86 -1.32
CA SER A 48 -30.06 -1.76 -1.11
C SER A 48 -28.87 -1.37 -1.99
N LEU A 49 -29.11 -1.06 -3.27
CA LEU A 49 -28.09 -0.54 -4.20
C LEU A 49 -27.56 0.83 -3.76
N ALA A 50 -28.43 1.70 -3.24
CA ALA A 50 -28.02 2.98 -2.66
C ALA A 50 -27.25 2.83 -1.34
N SER A 51 -27.51 1.77 -0.55
CA SER A 51 -26.74 1.47 0.66
C SER A 51 -25.36 0.89 0.36
N ASP A 52 -25.21 0.17 -0.75
CA ASP A 52 -23.93 -0.39 -1.19
C ASP A 52 -23.02 0.72 -1.77
N ALA A 53 -23.59 1.63 -2.55
CA ALA A 53 -22.90 2.83 -3.05
C ALA A 53 -22.52 3.83 -1.93
N GLY A 54 -23.25 3.81 -0.80
CA GLY A 54 -22.94 4.61 0.38
C GLY A 54 -21.71 4.10 1.17
N SER A 55 -21.32 2.84 0.98
CA SER A 55 -20.16 2.22 1.65
C SER A 55 -18.84 2.39 0.88
N GLU A 56 -18.90 2.68 -0.44
CA GLU A 56 -17.70 2.88 -1.27
C GLU A 56 -16.95 4.19 -0.95
N LEU A 57 -17.63 5.18 -0.35
CA LEU A 57 -17.02 6.47 0.02
C LEU A 57 -16.14 6.40 1.27
N GLU A 58 -16.13 5.29 2.03
CA GLU A 58 -15.31 5.15 3.25
C GLU A 58 -13.95 4.48 3.03
N MET A 59 -13.61 3.99 1.83
CA MET A 59 -12.35 3.26 1.58
C MET A 59 -11.13 4.13 1.24
N GLY A 60 -11.21 5.46 1.45
CA GLY A 60 -10.06 6.34 1.24
C GLY A 60 -9.47 6.29 -0.19
N MET A 61 -10.31 6.00 -1.19
CA MET A 61 -9.87 5.90 -2.58
C MET A 61 -9.81 7.27 -3.24
N THR A 62 -8.72 7.56 -3.95
CA THR A 62 -8.63 8.74 -4.83
C THR A 62 -9.65 8.59 -5.98
N PRO A 63 -10.12 9.70 -6.59
CA PRO A 63 -11.08 9.61 -7.70
C PRO A 63 -10.59 8.74 -8.86
N GLU A 64 -9.30 8.82 -9.19
CA GLU A 64 -8.71 8.00 -10.25
C GLU A 64 -8.55 6.54 -9.81
N LEU A 65 -8.15 6.29 -8.57
CA LEU A 65 -8.08 4.92 -8.02
C LEU A 65 -9.43 4.22 -8.09
N LYS A 66 -10.52 4.92 -7.75
CA LYS A 66 -11.87 4.35 -7.86
C LYS A 66 -12.19 3.97 -9.31
N ARG A 67 -12.00 4.88 -10.27
CA ARG A 67 -12.26 4.61 -11.70
C ARG A 67 -11.47 3.41 -12.21
N VAL A 68 -10.19 3.33 -11.87
CA VAL A 68 -9.33 2.24 -12.31
C VAL A 68 -9.73 0.93 -11.64
N THR A 69 -10.07 0.96 -10.35
CA THR A 69 -10.57 -0.21 -9.61
C THR A 69 -11.85 -0.75 -10.24
N ASP A 70 -12.84 0.11 -10.51
CA ASP A 70 -14.10 -0.26 -11.15
C ASP A 70 -13.86 -0.83 -12.56
N ALA A 71 -12.95 -0.22 -13.33
CA ALA A 71 -12.58 -0.69 -14.67
C ALA A 71 -11.97 -2.09 -14.64
N PHE A 72 -11.02 -2.36 -13.73
CA PHE A 72 -10.42 -3.69 -13.57
C PHE A 72 -11.44 -4.72 -13.04
N ALA A 73 -12.30 -4.33 -12.11
CA ALA A 73 -13.35 -5.19 -11.56
C ALA A 73 -14.35 -5.64 -12.63
N SER A 74 -14.63 -4.79 -13.63
CA SER A 74 -15.51 -5.12 -14.77
C SER A 74 -14.94 -6.15 -15.73
N ILE A 75 -13.62 -6.40 -15.70
CA ILE A 75 -12.98 -7.39 -16.56
C ILE A 75 -13.17 -8.77 -15.92
N GLU A 76 -13.95 -9.65 -16.55
CA GLU A 76 -14.18 -11.00 -16.03
C GLU A 76 -12.94 -11.90 -16.15
N GLN A 77 -12.28 -11.86 -17.32
CA GLN A 77 -11.18 -12.75 -17.63
C GLN A 77 -9.84 -12.27 -17.04
N GLU A 78 -9.22 -13.11 -16.21
CA GLU A 78 -7.91 -12.85 -15.59
C GLU A 78 -6.82 -12.50 -16.61
N GLN A 79 -6.80 -13.20 -17.75
CA GLN A 79 -5.84 -12.98 -18.82
C GLN A 79 -5.95 -11.57 -19.43
N VAL A 80 -7.14 -10.97 -19.41
CA VAL A 80 -7.36 -9.62 -19.92
C VAL A 80 -6.84 -8.59 -18.91
N ARG A 81 -7.05 -8.80 -17.59
CA ARG A 81 -6.46 -7.96 -16.55
C ARG A 81 -4.92 -7.99 -16.60
N TYR A 82 -4.35 -9.17 -16.77
CA TYR A 82 -2.91 -9.34 -16.97
C TYR A 82 -2.39 -8.53 -18.18
N LYS A 83 -3.05 -8.65 -19.34
CA LYS A 83 -2.70 -7.86 -20.54
C LYS A 83 -2.86 -6.36 -20.33
N GLN A 84 -3.87 -5.94 -19.59
CA GLN A 84 -4.09 -4.53 -19.26
C GLN A 84 -2.90 -3.98 -18.45
N LEU A 85 -2.38 -4.72 -17.48
CA LEU A 85 -1.18 -4.31 -16.74
C LEU A 85 0.05 -4.18 -17.65
N LEU A 86 0.26 -5.13 -18.57
CA LEU A 86 1.35 -5.03 -19.54
C LEU A 86 1.20 -3.81 -20.46
N TYR A 87 -0.03 -3.52 -20.89
CA TYR A 87 -0.33 -2.34 -21.68
C TYR A 87 -0.03 -1.06 -20.91
N MET A 88 -0.40 -0.99 -19.62
CA MET A 88 -0.07 0.15 -18.76
C MET A 88 1.44 0.34 -18.60
N ALA A 89 2.21 -0.75 -18.49
CA ALA A 89 3.67 -0.70 -18.45
C ALA A 89 4.26 0.00 -19.69
N GLN A 90 3.67 -0.24 -20.86
CA GLN A 90 4.15 0.29 -22.14
C GLN A 90 3.65 1.70 -22.47
N THR A 91 2.54 2.13 -21.87
CA THR A 91 1.85 3.38 -22.25
C THR A 91 1.93 4.48 -21.21
N THR A 92 2.33 4.17 -19.98
CA THR A 92 2.46 5.18 -18.92
C THR A 92 3.84 5.84 -19.04
N GLU A 93 3.88 7.12 -19.44
CA GLU A 93 5.14 7.83 -19.69
C GLU A 93 6.02 7.94 -18.44
N GLN A 94 5.40 8.16 -17.29
CA GLN A 94 6.06 8.29 -15.99
C GLN A 94 6.80 7.01 -15.56
N VAL A 95 6.48 5.86 -16.17
CA VAL A 95 7.27 4.64 -15.95
C VAL A 95 8.27 4.32 -17.04
N ASN A 96 8.13 4.95 -18.21
CA ASN A 96 9.00 4.70 -19.36
C ASN A 96 10.16 5.69 -19.45
N ASN A 97 10.02 6.86 -18.83
CA ASN A 97 10.98 7.96 -18.92
C ASN A 97 11.60 8.33 -17.57
N MET A 98 11.66 7.39 -16.61
CA MET A 98 12.36 7.64 -15.35
C MET A 98 13.86 7.88 -15.64
N PRO A 99 14.42 9.03 -15.24
CA PRO A 99 15.82 9.34 -15.51
C PRO A 99 16.72 8.41 -14.70
N GLU A 100 17.88 8.07 -15.28
CA GLU A 100 18.83 7.17 -14.62
C GLU A 100 19.35 7.74 -13.29
N SER A 101 19.43 9.08 -13.17
CA SER A 101 19.77 9.77 -11.93
C SER A 101 18.78 9.55 -10.80
N SER A 102 17.54 9.14 -11.10
CA SER A 102 16.53 8.80 -10.08
C SER A 102 16.57 7.32 -9.69
N LYS A 103 17.34 6.47 -10.38
CA LYS A 103 17.48 5.04 -10.05
C LYS A 103 18.58 4.81 -9.00
N ILE A 104 18.44 5.52 -7.89
CA ILE A 104 19.33 5.46 -6.74
C ILE A 104 18.75 4.55 -5.65
N GLN A 105 19.58 4.17 -4.69
CA GLN A 105 19.20 3.22 -3.66
C GLN A 105 18.03 3.73 -2.79
N GLU A 106 17.94 5.05 -2.58
CA GLU A 106 16.89 5.74 -1.83
C GLU A 106 15.51 5.67 -2.49
N ASN A 107 15.48 5.41 -3.80
CA ASN A 107 14.26 5.25 -4.58
C ASN A 107 13.93 3.77 -4.83
N LYS A 108 14.79 2.83 -4.40
CA LYS A 108 14.56 1.40 -4.59
C LYS A 108 13.47 0.90 -3.66
N VAL A 109 12.52 0.13 -4.20
CA VAL A 109 11.48 -0.54 -3.41
C VAL A 109 12.01 -1.89 -2.90
N PRO A 110 12.05 -2.14 -1.59
CA PRO A 110 12.53 -3.41 -1.04
C PRO A 110 11.51 -4.55 -1.18
N GLY A 111 12.01 -5.79 -1.22
CA GLY A 111 11.17 -7.00 -1.17
C GLY A 111 10.35 -7.31 -2.43
N CYS A 112 10.65 -6.67 -3.56
CA CYS A 112 10.12 -7.04 -4.87
C CYS A 112 11.02 -8.10 -5.54
N LEU A 113 10.42 -9.08 -6.22
CA LEU A 113 11.17 -10.07 -7.02
C LEU A 113 11.94 -9.42 -8.19
N SER A 114 11.34 -8.38 -8.76
CA SER A 114 11.94 -7.51 -9.77
C SER A 114 12.53 -6.30 -9.08
N THR A 115 13.60 -5.73 -9.63
CA THR A 115 14.08 -4.42 -9.19
C THR A 115 13.04 -3.38 -9.53
N VAL A 116 12.66 -2.56 -8.55
CA VAL A 116 11.69 -1.48 -8.72
C VAL A 116 12.29 -0.21 -8.13
N PHE A 117 12.16 0.89 -8.85
CA PHE A 117 12.45 2.24 -8.36
C PHE A 117 11.18 3.08 -8.40
N VAL A 118 10.95 3.87 -7.37
CA VAL A 118 9.88 4.87 -7.32
C VAL A 118 10.43 6.16 -6.73
N ASP A 119 10.18 7.24 -7.45
CA ASP A 119 10.57 8.59 -7.09
C ASP A 119 9.35 9.50 -7.17
N GLY A 120 9.42 10.69 -6.60
CA GLY A 120 8.33 11.64 -6.69
C GLY A 120 8.71 13.05 -6.27
N GLU A 121 7.83 13.98 -6.59
CA GLU A 121 7.97 15.39 -6.25
C GLU A 121 6.66 15.91 -5.67
N ALA A 122 6.76 16.84 -4.72
CA ALA A 122 5.62 17.58 -4.21
C ALA A 122 5.49 18.89 -5.01
N VAL A 123 4.33 19.11 -5.62
CA VAL A 123 4.01 20.27 -6.47
C VAL A 123 2.79 20.96 -5.89
N TYR A 124 2.84 22.28 -5.75
CA TYR A 124 1.68 23.05 -5.28
C TYR A 124 0.60 23.07 -6.36
N ASP A 125 -0.62 22.66 -6.02
CA ASP A 125 -1.77 22.67 -6.91
C ASP A 125 -2.72 23.82 -6.53
N ASP A 126 -2.88 24.80 -7.42
CA ASP A 126 -3.70 26.00 -7.17
C ASP A 126 -5.21 25.69 -7.06
N GLU A 127 -5.69 24.60 -7.67
CA GLU A 127 -7.10 24.22 -7.63
C GLU A 127 -7.46 23.54 -6.30
N ILE A 128 -6.54 22.72 -5.79
CA ILE A 128 -6.65 22.04 -4.48
C ILE A 128 -6.27 22.99 -3.34
N GLY A 129 -5.36 23.93 -3.59
CA GLY A 129 -4.82 24.85 -2.59
C GLY A 129 -3.81 24.20 -1.63
N ASP A 130 -3.23 23.06 -2.00
CA ASP A 130 -2.24 22.31 -1.21
C ASP A 130 -1.22 21.60 -2.14
N TYR A 131 -0.17 21.03 -1.56
CA TYR A 131 0.78 20.21 -2.29
C TYR A 131 0.21 18.84 -2.65
N VAL A 132 0.39 18.46 -3.91
CA VAL A 132 0.13 17.11 -4.43
C VAL A 132 1.42 16.41 -4.76
N ILE A 133 1.42 15.08 -4.67
CA ILE A 133 2.59 14.27 -4.99
C ILE A 133 2.45 13.72 -6.40
N ASN A 134 3.46 13.93 -7.23
CA ASN A 134 3.58 13.33 -8.56
C ASN A 134 4.67 12.27 -8.53
N PHE A 135 4.32 11.05 -8.94
CA PHE A 135 5.25 9.93 -8.92
C PHE A 135 5.76 9.58 -10.31
N GLN A 136 6.95 9.01 -10.33
CA GLN A 136 7.53 8.28 -11.45
C GLN A 136 8.14 6.98 -10.93
N GLY A 137 8.36 6.01 -11.81
CA GLY A 137 8.98 4.75 -11.38
C GLY A 137 9.53 3.93 -12.53
N ASP A 138 10.20 2.83 -12.22
CA ASP A 138 10.65 1.89 -13.24
C ASP A 138 10.79 0.49 -12.64
N SER A 139 10.80 -0.52 -13.49
CA SER A 139 11.12 -1.88 -13.08
C SER A 139 11.74 -2.69 -14.22
N ASP A 140 12.68 -3.56 -13.86
CA ASP A 140 13.32 -4.50 -14.79
C ASP A 140 12.35 -5.57 -15.33
N GLY A 141 11.25 -5.84 -14.61
CA GLY A 141 10.23 -6.81 -14.99
C GLY A 141 8.99 -6.15 -15.57
N LEU A 142 8.59 -6.53 -16.79
CA LEU A 142 7.47 -5.89 -17.50
C LEU A 142 6.13 -5.95 -16.73
N MET A 143 5.83 -7.07 -16.07
CA MET A 143 4.61 -7.19 -15.26
C MET A 143 4.68 -6.31 -14.01
N THR A 144 5.82 -6.31 -13.32
CA THR A 144 6.05 -5.45 -12.16
C THR A 144 5.99 -3.97 -12.55
N LYS A 145 6.55 -3.60 -13.70
CA LYS A 145 6.43 -2.26 -14.30
C LYS A 145 4.98 -1.87 -14.56
N GLY A 146 4.13 -2.81 -14.96
CA GLY A 146 2.68 -2.60 -15.08
C GLY A 146 1.99 -2.29 -13.75
N LEU A 147 2.44 -2.92 -12.67
CA LEU A 147 1.96 -2.65 -11.32
C LEU A 147 2.44 -1.29 -10.80
N VAL A 148 3.70 -0.91 -11.08
CA VAL A 148 4.22 0.44 -10.80
C VAL A 148 3.38 1.48 -11.56
N ALA A 149 3.13 1.26 -12.85
CA ALA A 149 2.33 2.15 -13.69
C ALA A 149 0.91 2.36 -13.14
N LEU A 150 0.29 1.29 -12.64
CA LEU A 150 -1.00 1.35 -11.97
C LEU A 150 -0.97 2.26 -10.75
N LEU A 151 0.00 2.08 -9.85
CA LEU A 151 0.11 2.89 -8.63
C LEU A 151 0.47 4.34 -8.95
N VAL A 152 1.42 4.57 -9.85
CA VAL A 152 1.80 5.92 -10.31
C VAL A 152 0.57 6.65 -10.84
N ARG A 153 -0.23 6.01 -11.69
CA ARG A 153 -1.46 6.61 -12.24
C ARG A 153 -2.50 6.91 -11.15
N CYS A 154 -2.69 6.00 -10.20
CA CYS A 154 -3.77 6.14 -9.21
C CYS A 154 -3.44 7.11 -8.07
N LEU A 155 -2.16 7.26 -7.73
CA LEU A 155 -1.71 8.04 -6.57
C LEU A 155 -1.23 9.44 -6.96
N SER A 156 -0.67 9.62 -8.16
CA SER A 156 -0.17 10.94 -8.58
C SER A 156 -1.29 11.99 -8.63
N GLY A 157 -0.94 13.25 -8.34
CA GLY A 157 -1.90 14.36 -8.30
C GLY A 157 -2.81 14.36 -7.07
N ASN A 158 -2.46 13.60 -6.02
CA ASN A 158 -3.18 13.61 -4.75
C ASN A 158 -2.29 14.13 -3.62
N THR A 159 -2.91 14.70 -2.59
CA THR A 159 -2.19 15.11 -1.38
C THR A 159 -1.63 13.91 -0.63
N ALA A 160 -0.56 14.11 0.15
CA ALA A 160 0.00 13.05 0.98
C ALA A 160 -1.05 12.43 1.91
N GLU A 161 -1.95 13.24 2.48
CA GLU A 161 -3.05 12.77 3.33
C GLU A 161 -4.00 11.82 2.57
N ALA A 162 -4.37 12.17 1.34
CA ALA A 162 -5.25 11.32 0.53
C ALA A 162 -4.57 10.00 0.15
N ILE A 163 -3.28 10.04 -0.20
CA ILE A 163 -2.48 8.85 -0.50
C ILE A 163 -2.39 7.95 0.74
N GLN A 164 -2.22 8.52 1.94
CA GLN A 164 -2.16 7.76 3.19
C GLN A 164 -3.46 7.01 3.52
N LYS A 165 -4.62 7.52 3.08
CA LYS A 165 -5.92 6.88 3.31
C LYS A 165 -6.21 5.71 2.37
N VAL A 166 -5.41 5.51 1.32
CA VAL A 166 -5.61 4.39 0.38
C VAL A 166 -5.47 3.06 1.10
N ASP A 167 -6.57 2.30 1.13
CA ASP A 167 -6.62 0.94 1.69
C ASP A 167 -6.13 -0.08 0.63
N PRO A 168 -5.08 -0.88 0.93
CA PRO A 168 -4.58 -1.91 0.02
C PRO A 168 -5.63 -2.94 -0.44
N GLN A 169 -6.77 -3.07 0.24
CA GLN A 169 -7.86 -3.98 -0.15
C GLN A 169 -8.44 -3.70 -1.54
N PHE A 170 -8.22 -2.51 -2.12
CA PHE A 170 -8.67 -2.20 -3.48
C PHE A 170 -8.18 -3.21 -4.53
N ILE A 171 -6.99 -3.82 -4.32
CA ILE A 171 -6.45 -4.81 -5.26
C ILE A 171 -7.37 -6.04 -5.42
N LYS A 172 -8.05 -6.43 -4.34
CA LYS A 172 -9.02 -7.53 -4.33
C LYS A 172 -10.31 -7.15 -5.01
N ILE A 173 -10.77 -5.92 -4.80
CA ILE A 173 -11.95 -5.35 -5.46
C ILE A 173 -11.71 -5.28 -6.97
N ALA A 174 -10.54 -4.78 -7.37
CA ALA A 174 -10.08 -4.76 -8.76
C ALA A 174 -9.81 -6.17 -9.34
N ARG A 175 -9.81 -7.23 -8.50
CA ARG A 175 -9.47 -8.62 -8.88
C ARG A 175 -8.09 -8.75 -9.54
N ILE A 176 -7.18 -7.83 -9.24
CA ILE A 176 -5.83 -7.82 -9.79
C ILE A 176 -4.98 -8.89 -9.10
N ASP A 177 -5.23 -9.14 -7.82
CA ASP A 177 -4.56 -10.18 -7.02
C ASP A 177 -4.69 -11.58 -7.62
N GLN A 178 -5.80 -11.84 -8.30
CA GLN A 178 -6.06 -13.09 -9.03
C GLN A 178 -5.15 -13.26 -10.25
N SER A 179 -4.64 -12.17 -10.82
CA SER A 179 -3.77 -12.17 -12.01
C SER A 179 -2.28 -12.21 -11.66
N LEU A 180 -1.94 -12.32 -10.37
CA LEU A 180 -0.59 -12.21 -9.85
C LEU A 180 -0.18 -13.47 -9.08
N THR A 181 1.11 -13.78 -9.12
CA THR A 181 1.68 -14.79 -8.23
C THR A 181 1.76 -14.24 -6.80
N PRO A 182 1.79 -15.09 -5.76
CA PRO A 182 1.91 -14.63 -4.38
C PRO A 182 3.07 -13.66 -4.12
N GLY A 183 4.24 -13.91 -4.73
CA GLY A 183 5.39 -13.01 -4.62
C GLY A 183 5.15 -11.63 -5.25
N ARG A 184 4.39 -11.56 -6.35
CA ARG A 184 4.03 -10.28 -6.99
C ARG A 184 2.99 -9.51 -6.19
N ASN A 185 2.05 -10.19 -5.54
CA ASN A 185 1.11 -9.57 -4.61
C ASN A 185 1.84 -8.93 -3.42
N ASN A 186 2.83 -9.62 -2.85
CA ASN A 186 3.64 -9.04 -1.77
C ASN A 186 4.45 -7.83 -2.27
N GLY A 187 5.09 -7.94 -3.42
CA GLY A 187 5.81 -6.82 -4.04
C GLY A 187 4.90 -5.61 -4.29
N PHE A 188 3.65 -5.82 -4.69
CA PHE A 188 2.66 -4.75 -4.84
C PHE A 188 2.37 -4.01 -3.54
N LEU A 189 2.16 -4.73 -2.44
CA LEU A 189 1.91 -4.13 -1.13
C LEU A 189 3.12 -3.34 -0.65
N ASN A 190 4.33 -3.84 -0.88
CA ASN A 190 5.56 -3.10 -0.58
C ASN A 190 5.66 -1.81 -1.41
N MET A 191 5.39 -1.88 -2.72
CA MET A 191 5.37 -0.68 -3.59
C MET A 191 4.39 0.37 -3.06
N LEU A 192 3.17 -0.02 -2.72
CA LEU A 192 2.16 0.88 -2.17
C LEU A 192 2.65 1.50 -0.86
N GLN A 193 3.19 0.71 0.07
CA GLN A 193 3.70 1.23 1.34
C GLN A 193 4.87 2.19 1.15
N THR A 194 5.82 1.87 0.28
CA THR A 194 6.95 2.76 -0.05
C THR A 194 6.47 4.08 -0.64
N MET A 195 5.49 4.05 -1.54
CA MET A 195 4.89 5.25 -2.12
C MET A 195 4.17 6.11 -1.08
N LYS A 196 3.44 5.49 -0.16
CA LYS A 196 2.79 6.19 0.95
C LYS A 196 3.82 6.89 1.82
N ASN A 197 4.85 6.19 2.28
CA ASN A 197 5.93 6.76 3.09
C ASN A 197 6.62 7.92 2.36
N LYS A 198 6.96 7.74 1.08
CA LYS A 198 7.60 8.77 0.25
C LYS A 198 6.70 10.01 0.08
N ALA A 199 5.39 9.83 -0.08
CA ALA A 199 4.43 10.94 -0.13
C ALA A 199 4.52 11.83 1.11
N THR A 200 4.53 11.22 2.30
CA THR A 200 4.64 11.94 3.58
C THR A 200 5.96 12.69 3.67
N SER A 201 7.09 12.04 3.37
CA SER A 201 8.40 12.69 3.44
C SER A 201 8.54 13.86 2.47
N LEU A 202 7.99 13.75 1.26
CA LEU A 202 8.00 14.83 0.27
C LEU A 202 7.15 16.02 0.72
N ASP A 203 5.95 15.78 1.25
CA ASP A 203 5.06 16.81 1.78
C ASP A 203 5.69 17.54 2.99
N GLU A 204 6.30 16.81 3.92
CA GLU A 204 7.02 17.39 5.06
C GLU A 204 8.21 18.25 4.62
N ALA A 205 8.97 17.80 3.61
CA ALA A 205 10.12 18.52 3.09
C ALA A 205 9.74 19.88 2.49
N VAL A 206 8.64 19.95 1.72
CA VAL A 206 8.18 21.22 1.14
C VAL A 206 7.55 22.15 2.18
N ARG A 207 6.85 21.62 3.18
CA ARG A 207 6.29 22.44 4.28
C ARG A 207 7.38 23.04 5.17
N THR A 208 8.47 22.31 5.37
CA THR A 208 9.62 22.79 6.18
C THR A 208 10.46 23.81 5.42
N SER A 209 10.61 23.65 4.10
CA SER A 209 11.34 24.60 3.25
C SER A 209 10.53 25.85 2.85
N GLY A 210 9.19 25.78 2.92
CA GLY A 210 8.27 26.90 2.70
C GLY A 210 7.96 27.76 3.93
N ALA A 211 8.36 27.34 5.14
CA ALA A 211 8.24 28.15 6.34
C ALA A 211 9.31 29.25 6.34
N SER A 212 8.93 30.51 6.11
CA SER A 212 9.84 31.66 6.28
C SER A 212 10.44 31.67 7.69
N PRO A 213 11.76 31.92 7.84
CA PRO A 213 12.36 32.16 9.14
C PRO A 213 11.74 33.43 9.74
N VAL A 214 11.11 33.31 10.89
CA VAL A 214 10.79 34.46 11.75
C VAL A 214 12.09 34.86 12.45
N ASP A 215 12.45 36.13 12.30
CA ASP A 215 13.63 36.77 12.89
C ASP A 215 13.83 36.41 14.37
N GLY A 216 15.08 36.07 14.70
CA GLY A 216 15.54 35.84 16.06
C GLY A 216 17.06 35.65 16.09
N ASP A 217 17.78 36.76 16.06
CA ASP A 217 19.15 36.89 16.56
C ASP A 217 19.30 36.19 17.93
N ASP A 218 20.34 35.38 18.12
CA ASP A 218 21.46 35.71 19.03
C ASP A 218 22.57 34.64 18.96
N ALA A 219 23.77 35.09 19.29
CA ALA A 219 25.09 34.60 18.93
C ALA A 219 25.71 33.51 19.83
N GLY A 220 26.88 33.03 19.41
CA GLY A 220 27.91 32.42 20.26
C GLY A 220 28.39 31.05 19.75
N GLU A 221 29.39 31.00 18.86
CA GLU A 221 30.84 30.91 19.10
C GLU A 221 31.40 29.48 19.37
N ASP A 222 32.32 29.13 18.48
CA ASP A 222 33.56 28.37 18.66
C ASP A 222 33.56 26.91 19.15
N GLY A 223 33.90 26.05 18.19
CA GLY A 223 35.19 25.35 18.23
C GLY A 223 35.19 23.98 18.90
N ALA A 224 35.38 22.93 18.09
CA ALA A 224 36.58 22.08 18.16
C ALA A 224 36.38 20.82 17.30
N ALA A 225 37.42 20.51 16.54
CA ALA A 225 37.59 19.28 15.81
C ALA A 225 37.46 18.04 16.74
N ALA A 226 36.72 17.04 16.27
CA ALA A 226 36.89 15.66 16.67
C ALA A 226 36.82 14.79 15.42
N VAL A 227 38.01 14.49 14.88
CA VAL A 227 38.25 13.28 14.10
C VAL A 227 37.87 12.09 14.95
N VAL A 228 36.97 11.25 14.45
CA VAL A 228 36.76 9.88 14.94
C VAL A 228 36.88 8.97 13.73
N ASP A 229 38.09 8.46 13.54
CA ASP A 229 38.31 7.17 12.92
C ASP A 229 37.53 6.12 13.71
N GLY A 230 36.70 5.35 13.02
CA GLY A 230 35.84 4.33 13.57
C GLY A 230 35.56 3.25 12.53
N ASP A 231 36.61 2.46 12.29
CA ASP A 231 36.68 1.08 11.80
C ASP A 231 35.51 0.48 10.99
N GLU A 232 35.91 -0.06 9.85
CA GLU A 232 35.18 -0.98 8.99
C GLU A 232 34.85 -2.31 9.69
N ALA A 233 33.84 -2.99 9.13
CA ALA A 233 33.55 -4.43 9.22
C ALA A 233 32.97 -5.00 10.53
N ASN A 234 31.65 -5.26 10.53
CA ASN A 234 31.03 -6.60 10.72
C ASN A 234 29.48 -6.55 10.82
N GLY A 235 28.77 -6.11 9.77
CA GLY A 235 27.29 -5.95 9.78
C GLY A 235 26.46 -7.23 9.56
N SER A 236 27.09 -8.33 9.13
CA SER A 236 26.38 -9.62 8.92
C SER A 236 26.08 -10.34 10.25
N SER A 237 27.00 -10.22 11.24
CA SER A 237 26.86 -10.89 12.54
C SER A 237 25.78 -10.30 13.45
N THR A 238 25.52 -8.98 13.38
CA THR A 238 24.52 -8.30 14.21
C THR A 238 23.09 -8.63 13.76
N ASN A 239 22.86 -8.64 12.45
CA ASN A 239 21.55 -8.91 11.87
C ASN A 239 21.15 -10.38 12.05
N HIS A 240 22.11 -11.30 11.93
CA HIS A 240 21.90 -12.72 12.24
C HIS A 240 21.39 -12.93 13.68
N ALA A 241 22.02 -12.24 14.65
CA ALA A 241 21.63 -12.30 16.05
C ALA A 241 20.24 -11.66 16.31
N ALA A 242 19.94 -10.55 15.64
CA ALA A 242 18.64 -9.87 15.77
C ALA A 242 17.49 -10.75 15.25
N ILE A 243 17.67 -11.42 14.10
CA ILE A 243 16.67 -12.36 13.54
C ILE A 243 16.43 -13.51 14.51
N LEU A 244 17.49 -14.11 15.06
CA LEU A 244 17.37 -15.19 16.05
C LEU A 244 16.62 -14.74 17.31
N ALA A 245 16.93 -13.54 17.82
CA ALA A 245 16.28 -13.00 19.00
C ALA A 245 14.79 -12.75 18.78
N ALA A 246 14.43 -12.12 17.66
CA ALA A 246 13.04 -11.83 17.30
C ALA A 246 12.21 -13.11 17.12
N LEU A 247 12.71 -14.07 16.33
CA LEU A 247 12.01 -15.34 16.09
C LEU A 247 11.99 -16.25 17.32
N GLY A 248 12.85 -16.02 18.30
CA GLY A 248 12.78 -16.66 19.61
C GLY A 248 11.45 -16.43 20.34
N ALA A 249 10.74 -15.33 20.04
CA ALA A 249 9.42 -15.04 20.61
C ALA A 249 8.36 -16.10 20.24
N LEU A 250 8.55 -16.80 19.12
CA LEU A 250 7.67 -17.90 18.69
C LEU A 250 7.90 -19.21 19.45
N LYS A 251 8.91 -19.27 20.33
CA LYS A 251 9.35 -20.48 21.05
C LYS A 251 9.49 -21.68 20.10
N PRO A 252 10.32 -21.55 19.05
CA PRO A 252 10.46 -22.61 18.06
C PRO A 252 11.08 -23.87 18.67
N SER A 253 10.60 -25.03 18.24
CA SER A 253 11.23 -26.33 18.51
C SER A 253 12.53 -26.50 17.72
N SER A 254 12.63 -25.86 16.56
CA SER A 254 13.86 -25.75 15.76
C SER A 254 13.89 -24.41 15.04
N LEU A 255 15.04 -23.74 15.04
CA LEU A 255 15.27 -22.48 14.32
C LEU A 255 16.68 -22.50 13.75
N THR A 256 16.79 -22.32 12.44
CA THR A 256 18.06 -22.15 11.75
C THR A 256 17.98 -20.91 10.89
N VAL A 257 18.97 -20.03 11.06
CA VAL A 257 19.14 -18.82 10.26
C VAL A 257 20.49 -18.94 9.58
N THR A 258 20.48 -19.01 8.25
CA THR A 258 21.68 -19.12 7.42
C THR A 258 21.93 -17.77 6.77
N ASP A 259 23.12 -17.23 6.95
CA ASP A 259 23.58 -16.06 6.25
C ASP A 259 24.18 -16.47 4.89
N ASN A 260 23.55 -16.05 3.80
CA ASN A 260 23.97 -16.26 2.42
C ASN A 260 24.46 -14.95 1.77
N SER A 261 24.91 -14.00 2.60
CA SER A 261 25.50 -12.75 2.12
C SER A 261 26.81 -13.02 1.37
N PRO A 262 27.00 -12.48 0.16
CA PRO A 262 28.25 -12.63 -0.57
C PRO A 262 29.42 -11.94 0.16
N ASP A 263 30.56 -12.63 0.25
CA ASP A 263 31.76 -12.13 0.94
C ASP A 263 32.22 -10.78 0.35
N GLY A 264 32.21 -9.73 1.19
CA GLY A 264 32.69 -8.39 0.80
C GLY A 264 31.62 -7.44 0.23
N GLU A 265 30.35 -7.85 0.16
CA GLU A 265 29.23 -6.97 -0.21
C GLU A 265 28.35 -6.63 1.01
N ALA A 266 27.77 -5.43 1.00
CA ALA A 266 26.84 -4.96 2.05
C ALA A 266 25.43 -5.57 1.95
N ASP A 267 25.20 -6.43 0.96
CA ASP A 267 23.92 -7.03 0.62
C ASP A 267 23.62 -8.23 1.52
N THR A 268 22.96 -7.97 2.65
CA THR A 268 22.65 -9.01 3.64
C THR A 268 21.48 -9.89 3.20
N ARG A 269 21.74 -11.20 3.01
CA ARG A 269 20.71 -12.17 2.59
C ARG A 269 20.59 -13.31 3.60
N PHE A 270 19.42 -13.45 4.21
CA PHE A 270 19.16 -14.47 5.22
C PHE A 270 18.16 -15.51 4.72
N VAL A 271 18.43 -16.77 5.06
CA VAL A 271 17.50 -17.88 4.89
C VAL A 271 17.09 -18.40 6.25
N VAL A 272 15.78 -18.46 6.50
CA VAL A 272 15.20 -18.90 7.77
C VAL A 272 14.46 -20.22 7.58
N GLU A 273 14.78 -21.18 8.43
CA GLU A 273 14.06 -22.44 8.61
C GLU A 273 13.56 -22.50 10.05
N ILE A 274 12.23 -22.60 10.22
CA ILE A 274 11.62 -22.52 11.54
C ILE A 274 10.54 -23.60 11.72
N VAL A 275 10.62 -24.29 12.85
CA VAL A 275 9.59 -25.22 13.34
C VAL A 275 9.05 -24.66 14.65
N ALA A 276 7.79 -24.26 14.69
CA ALA A 276 7.21 -23.64 15.88
C ALA A 276 5.76 -24.11 16.14
N PRO A 277 5.39 -24.40 17.40
CA PRO A 277 4.00 -24.71 17.77
C PRO A 277 3.03 -23.56 17.46
N ALA A 278 3.52 -22.31 17.44
CA ALA A 278 2.74 -21.12 17.12
C ALA A 278 2.11 -21.13 15.70
N PHE A 279 2.53 -22.06 14.84
CA PHE A 279 1.98 -22.24 13.50
C PHE A 279 0.76 -23.17 13.42
N GLU A 280 0.39 -23.81 14.54
CA GLU A 280 -0.74 -24.73 14.61
C GLU A 280 -2.07 -24.02 14.29
N GLY A 281 -2.87 -24.63 13.40
CA GLY A 281 -4.13 -24.04 12.94
C GLY A 281 -3.99 -22.82 12.00
N LEU A 282 -2.77 -22.38 11.68
CA LEU A 282 -2.52 -21.30 10.73
C LEU A 282 -2.24 -21.87 9.34
N ASN A 283 -2.79 -21.23 8.31
CA ASN A 283 -2.42 -21.52 6.93
C ASN A 283 -1.05 -20.90 6.60
N VAL A 284 -0.44 -21.35 5.49
CA VAL A 284 0.90 -20.92 5.06
C VAL A 284 1.05 -19.39 5.01
N ILE A 285 0.02 -18.68 4.53
CA ILE A 285 0.04 -17.21 4.44
C ILE A 285 0.06 -16.56 5.83
N LYS A 286 -0.76 -17.04 6.77
CA LYS A 286 -0.80 -16.51 8.14
C LYS A 286 0.49 -16.80 8.91
N ARG A 287 1.10 -17.97 8.69
CA ARG A 287 2.42 -18.30 9.26
C ARG A 287 3.48 -17.34 8.74
N GLN A 288 3.47 -17.07 7.44
CA GLN A 288 4.39 -16.12 6.80
C GLN A 288 4.17 -14.69 7.34
N GLN A 289 2.92 -14.22 7.41
CA GLN A 289 2.58 -12.91 7.97
C GLN A 289 3.04 -12.78 9.42
N LEU A 290 2.88 -13.82 10.23
CA LEU A 290 3.31 -13.84 11.63
C LEU A 290 4.84 -13.69 11.74
N ILE A 291 5.61 -14.39 10.90
CA ILE A 291 7.07 -14.29 10.86
C ILE A 291 7.49 -12.86 10.47
N PHE A 292 6.93 -12.30 9.39
CA PHE A 292 7.27 -10.94 8.94
C PHE A 292 6.85 -9.85 9.93
N MET A 293 5.74 -10.04 10.64
CA MET A 293 5.31 -9.12 11.69
C MET A 293 6.28 -9.09 12.86
N ILE A 294 6.82 -10.24 13.27
CA ILE A 294 7.81 -10.32 14.36
C ILE A 294 9.16 -9.74 13.93
N LEU A 295 9.51 -9.90 12.66
CA LEU A 295 10.73 -9.35 12.09
C LEU A 295 10.59 -7.88 11.69
N ALA A 296 9.45 -7.22 11.87
CA ALA A 296 9.17 -5.89 11.35
C ALA A 296 10.25 -4.84 11.71
N ASP A 297 10.86 -4.95 12.89
CA ASP A 297 11.92 -4.04 13.35
C ASP A 297 13.30 -4.37 12.76
N VAL A 298 13.51 -5.62 12.31
CA VAL A 298 14.78 -6.12 11.72
C VAL A 298 14.75 -6.05 10.19
N MET A 299 13.56 -6.14 9.58
CA MET A 299 13.35 -6.08 8.13
C MET A 299 13.97 -4.84 7.44
N PRO A 300 14.01 -3.64 8.05
CA PRO A 300 14.64 -2.47 7.42
C PRO A 300 16.16 -2.58 7.30
N GLU A 301 16.80 -3.42 8.13
CA GLU A 301 18.26 -3.57 8.20
C GLU A 301 18.79 -4.73 7.35
N ILE A 302 17.89 -5.54 6.78
CA ILE A 302 18.21 -6.70 5.95
C ILE A 302 17.70 -6.53 4.53
N GLN A 303 18.52 -6.89 3.55
CA GLN A 303 18.18 -6.65 2.15
C GLN A 303 17.25 -7.72 1.57
N ASP A 304 17.46 -8.98 1.97
CA ASP A 304 16.64 -10.11 1.57
C ASP A 304 16.46 -11.11 2.73
N LEU A 305 15.23 -11.57 2.93
CA LEU A 305 14.90 -12.62 3.89
C LEU A 305 13.97 -13.65 3.23
N ARG A 306 14.50 -14.85 3.05
CA ARG A 306 13.76 -15.98 2.50
C ARG A 306 13.41 -16.98 3.60
N ILE A 307 12.13 -17.30 3.72
CA ILE A 307 11.66 -18.40 4.57
C ILE A 307 11.74 -19.68 3.74
N ALA A 308 12.67 -20.57 4.07
CA ALA A 308 12.83 -21.86 3.40
C ALA A 308 11.85 -22.91 3.93
N SER A 309 11.56 -22.90 5.23
CA SER A 309 10.58 -23.79 5.85
C SER A 309 9.88 -23.13 7.06
N MET A 310 8.59 -23.42 7.23
CA MET A 310 7.76 -22.96 8.35
C MET A 310 6.73 -24.02 8.74
N PHE A 311 7.17 -24.98 9.56
CA PHE A 311 6.39 -26.17 9.93
C PHE A 311 5.93 -26.14 11.38
N THR A 312 4.80 -26.80 11.64
CA THR A 312 4.48 -27.24 12.99
C THR A 312 5.38 -28.41 13.40
N PRO A 313 5.53 -28.70 14.70
CA PRO A 313 6.28 -29.87 15.15
C PRO A 313 5.78 -31.19 14.52
N GLU A 314 4.47 -31.35 14.37
CA GLU A 314 3.85 -32.53 13.73
C GLU A 314 4.19 -32.62 12.22
N GLU A 315 4.17 -31.51 11.49
CA GLU A 315 4.52 -31.48 10.07
C GLU A 315 6.03 -31.74 9.82
N ALA A 316 6.88 -31.43 10.80
CA ALA A 316 8.32 -31.67 10.72
C ALA A 316 8.70 -33.15 10.95
N GLU A 317 7.91 -33.89 11.74
CA GLU A 317 8.09 -35.33 11.96
C GLU A 317 7.66 -36.17 10.75
N ASN A 318 6.84 -35.61 9.86
CA ASN A 318 6.26 -36.29 8.70
C ASN A 318 6.98 -35.99 7.36
N GLN A 319 8.18 -35.39 7.41
CA GLN A 319 9.04 -35.07 6.26
C GLN A 319 10.30 -35.93 6.25
#